data_AF-G5J6J1-F1
#
_entry.id   AF-G5J6J1-F1
#
_cell.length_a   1.000
_cell.length_b   1.000
_cell.length_c   1.000
_cell.angle_alpha   90.00
_cell.angle_beta   90.00
_cell.angle_gamma   90.00
#
_symmetry.space_group_name_H-M   'P 1'
#
loop_
_entity.id
_entity.type
_entity.pdbx_description
1 polymer ?
#
loop_
_entity_poly.entity_id
_entity_poly.type
_entity_poly.pdbx_seq_one_letter_code
_entity_poly.pdbx_strand_id
1 'polypeptide(L)'
;MRFSTTDDRDDSQIVLDLDASQTGYADGLFADPSNTQFTRTLIINDAPEVDAIADTTLSENATAGTVIVAGNLVTANDDQFGDTPTFTLNTSPTDGNGDALFAIDENTGEITLTQAGADTIDFESGVTSYNLGVTASDGFKTSTEETFTVSIINENEAIIKVFLPNGDEATGIDDIAFSTELSRFRTDGNGDPIADSEFVRPNFADTFKFIDILNDTMGDEDILQITDFSILESLTGVSIDAPEGDVLINPGETKRFFLTYAPNQAGESFDEGNGLTIISNATNDPSFEVNLAGKSTFNSDISYDGQVNLTDLGTLQKPRLFGSANGQSNYDPTADITGDGRINLAELIPLNAEFSNSVI
;
A
#
# COMPACT_ATOMS: atom_id res chain seq x y z
N MET A 1 51.65 11.89 53.25
CA MET A 1 50.41 11.37 52.64
C MET A 1 50.41 11.75 51.17
N ARG A 2 50.31 10.76 50.28
CA ARG A 2 50.15 10.96 48.84
C ARG A 2 48.92 10.17 48.39
N PHE A 3 48.19 10.73 47.43
CA PHE A 3 47.06 10.09 46.77
C PHE A 3 47.49 9.72 45.35
N SER A 4 47.24 8.49 44.94
CA SER A 4 47.50 8.01 43.59
C SER A 4 46.34 7.14 43.12
N THR A 5 45.94 7.26 41.86
CA THR A 5 45.01 6.33 41.24
C THR A 5 45.72 4.99 41.02
N THR A 6 45.03 3.88 41.27
CA THR A 6 45.61 2.53 41.16
C THR A 6 45.05 1.69 40.02
N ASP A 7 44.02 2.18 39.33
CA ASP A 7 43.48 1.57 38.11
C ASP A 7 42.89 2.64 37.16
N ASP A 8 42.30 2.20 36.06
CA ASP A 8 41.66 3.00 35.02
C ASP A 8 40.26 3.52 35.38
N ARG A 9 39.61 3.01 36.44
CA ARG A 9 38.17 3.24 36.63
C ARG A 9 37.67 4.08 37.81
N ASP A 10 38.44 4.32 38.88
CA ASP A 10 38.30 5.43 39.87
C ASP A 10 39.01 5.10 41.21
N ASP A 11 39.50 3.88 41.35
CA ASP A 11 40.18 3.40 42.56
C ASP A 11 41.36 4.26 42.99
N SER A 12 41.34 4.60 44.28
CA SER A 12 42.29 5.51 44.89
C SER A 12 43.09 4.82 45.97
N GLN A 13 44.39 5.13 46.05
CA GLN A 13 45.25 4.64 47.10
C GLN A 13 45.75 5.76 47.98
N ILE A 14 45.58 5.56 49.29
CA ILE A 14 46.15 6.39 50.34
C ILE A 14 47.44 5.75 50.81
N VAL A 15 48.53 6.48 50.64
CA VAL A 15 49.86 6.07 51.10
C VAL A 15 50.34 7.02 52.20
N LEU A 16 50.60 6.46 53.37
CA LEU A 16 51.18 7.13 54.53
C LEU A 16 52.61 6.63 54.75
N ASP A 17 53.57 7.42 54.29
CA ASP A 17 54.98 7.20 54.60
C ASP A 17 55.27 7.75 56.00
N LEU A 18 55.76 6.88 56.88
CA LEU A 18 56.20 7.23 58.23
C LEU A 18 57.69 7.60 58.20
N ASP A 19 58.06 8.63 58.96
CA ASP A 19 59.46 8.94 59.16
C ASP A 19 60.13 7.84 59.98
N ALA A 20 61.03 7.09 59.34
CA ALA A 20 61.78 6.00 59.94
C ALA A 20 62.55 6.43 61.21
N SER A 21 62.84 7.73 61.39
CA SER A 21 63.50 8.26 62.59
C SER A 21 62.57 8.49 63.79
N GLN A 22 61.25 8.45 63.59
CA GLN A 22 60.23 8.68 64.63
C GLN A 22 59.41 7.42 64.98
N THR A 23 59.49 6.36 64.17
CA THR A 23 58.79 5.10 64.42
C THR A 23 59.61 4.19 65.34
N GLY A 24 59.44 4.38 66.64
CA GLY A 24 60.01 3.52 67.68
C GLY A 24 59.91 4.17 69.05
N TYR A 25 59.24 3.51 70.00
CA TYR A 25 59.40 3.84 71.42
C TYR A 25 60.81 3.40 71.88
N ALA A 26 61.35 4.06 72.90
CA ALA A 26 62.66 3.71 73.48
C ALA A 26 62.71 2.29 74.10
N ASP A 27 61.57 1.59 74.23
CA ASP A 27 61.43 0.26 74.82
C ASP A 27 61.14 -0.86 73.79
N GLY A 28 61.10 -0.56 72.49
CA GLY A 28 61.19 -1.58 71.44
C GLY A 28 59.96 -2.45 71.19
N LEU A 29 58.77 -2.06 71.65
CA LEU A 29 57.54 -2.78 71.26
C LEU A 29 56.93 -2.18 69.97
N PHE A 30 57.27 -2.82 68.85
CA PHE A 30 56.68 -2.82 67.50
C PHE A 30 56.41 -1.50 66.76
N ALA A 31 57.41 -1.08 65.96
CA ALA A 31 57.21 -0.78 64.54
C ALA A 31 58.35 -1.49 63.78
N ASP A 32 58.04 -2.30 62.78
CA ASP A 32 59.05 -2.98 61.97
C ASP A 32 59.79 -1.93 61.11
N PRO A 33 61.10 -1.67 61.31
CA PRO A 33 61.84 -0.65 60.56
C PRO A 33 61.99 -0.99 59.07
N SER A 34 61.59 -2.20 58.64
CA SER A 34 61.50 -2.58 57.23
C SER A 34 60.17 -2.23 56.57
N ASN A 35 59.19 -1.75 57.34
CA ASN A 35 57.87 -1.36 56.83
C ASN A 35 57.45 0.03 57.31
N THR A 36 57.94 1.06 56.60
CA THR A 36 57.68 2.49 56.88
C THR A 36 56.48 3.04 56.12
N GLN A 37 55.70 2.18 55.44
CA GLN A 37 54.60 2.61 54.59
C GLN A 37 53.31 1.92 55.01
N PHE A 38 52.30 2.73 55.32
CA PHE A 38 50.95 2.24 55.48
C PHE A 38 50.15 2.59 54.23
N THR A 39 49.66 1.57 53.55
CA THR A 39 48.84 1.71 52.35
C THR A 39 47.42 1.27 52.62
N ARG A 40 46.45 2.06 52.14
CA ARG A 40 45.04 1.71 52.08
C ARG A 40 44.51 1.99 50.69
N THR A 41 44.01 0.95 50.04
CA THR A 41 43.20 1.11 48.82
C THR A 41 41.79 1.44 49.24
N LEU A 42 41.24 2.51 48.66
CA LEU A 42 39.84 2.85 48.69
C LEU A 42 39.26 2.38 47.36
N ILE A 43 38.47 1.31 47.43
CA ILE A 43 37.74 0.81 46.27
C ILE A 43 36.48 1.65 46.14
N ILE A 44 36.28 2.23 44.96
CA ILE A 44 35.16 3.14 44.67
C ILE A 44 34.31 2.46 43.61
N ASN A 45 32.99 2.48 43.81
CA ASN A 45 32.04 1.98 42.82
C ASN A 45 32.24 2.65 41.48
N ASP A 46 32.38 1.87 40.42
CA ASP A 46 32.46 2.33 39.03
C ASP A 46 31.06 2.50 38.43
N ALA A 47 30.96 3.14 37.26
CA ALA A 47 29.70 3.13 36.53
C ALA A 47 29.65 1.86 35.66
N PRO A 48 28.46 1.28 35.44
CA PRO A 48 28.31 0.25 34.43
C PRO A 48 28.80 0.73 33.06
N GLU A 49 29.26 -0.19 32.22
CA GLU A 49 29.58 0.06 30.81
C GLU A 49 28.68 -0.82 29.95
N VAL A 50 27.81 -0.21 29.13
CA VAL A 50 26.96 -0.94 28.18
C VAL A 50 27.83 -1.40 27.00
N ASP A 51 27.78 -2.68 26.67
CA ASP A 51 28.46 -3.23 25.51
C ASP A 51 27.83 -2.71 24.21
N ALA A 52 28.62 -2.65 23.14
CA ALA A 52 28.14 -2.19 21.84
C ALA A 52 26.91 -2.99 21.35
N ILE A 53 25.83 -2.27 21.03
CA ILE A 53 24.60 -2.83 20.48
C ILE A 53 24.69 -2.75 18.95
N ALA A 54 24.43 -3.85 18.26
CA ALA A 54 24.47 -3.88 16.81
C ALA A 54 23.27 -3.13 16.19
N ASP A 55 23.50 -2.45 15.08
CA ASP A 55 22.44 -1.90 14.25
C ASP A 55 21.47 -3.01 13.79
N THR A 56 20.20 -2.67 13.68
CA THR A 56 19.11 -3.60 13.37
C THR A 56 18.13 -2.99 12.37
N THR A 57 17.15 -3.78 11.96
CA THR A 57 16.11 -3.39 11.00
C THR A 57 14.73 -3.68 11.55
N LEU A 58 13.75 -2.86 11.17
CA LEU A 58 12.36 -3.00 11.54
C LEU A 58 11.48 -2.82 10.29
N SER A 59 10.55 -3.73 10.04
CA SER A 59 9.51 -3.54 9.03
C SER A 59 8.59 -2.40 9.46
N GLU A 60 8.18 -1.51 8.56
CA GLU A 60 7.30 -0.39 8.92
C GLU A 60 5.95 -0.86 9.47
N ASN A 61 5.38 -1.93 8.89
CA ASN A 61 4.14 -2.54 9.35
C ASN A 61 4.30 -3.51 10.53
N ALA A 62 5.45 -3.46 11.23
CA ALA A 62 5.68 -4.28 12.41
C ALA A 62 4.63 -4.00 13.48
N THR A 63 4.06 -5.06 14.03
CA THR A 63 3.03 -4.93 15.08
C THR A 63 3.66 -4.61 16.43
N ALA A 64 2.90 -3.96 17.32
CA ALA A 64 3.30 -3.73 18.70
C ALA A 64 3.75 -5.03 19.41
N GLY A 65 4.82 -4.92 20.21
CA GLY A 65 5.47 -6.04 20.89
C GLY A 65 6.52 -6.77 20.04
N THR A 66 6.76 -6.36 18.79
CA THR A 66 7.90 -6.84 18.00
C THR A 66 9.19 -6.58 18.75
N VAL A 67 10.03 -7.61 18.91
CA VAL A 67 11.35 -7.50 19.56
C VAL A 67 12.35 -6.95 18.54
N ILE A 68 12.90 -5.77 18.82
CA ILE A 68 13.92 -5.10 17.99
C ILE A 68 15.32 -5.58 18.40
N VAL A 69 15.56 -5.69 19.71
CA VAL A 69 16.79 -6.22 20.29
C VAL A 69 16.42 -7.16 21.42
N ALA A 70 16.81 -8.43 21.29
CA ALA A 70 16.59 -9.43 22.35
C ALA A 70 17.42 -9.07 23.59
N GLY A 71 16.88 -9.27 24.79
CA GLY A 71 17.55 -8.84 26.03
C GLY A 71 18.95 -9.46 26.23
N ASN A 72 19.19 -10.68 25.74
CA ASN A 72 20.52 -11.30 25.82
C ASN A 72 21.59 -10.65 24.93
N LEU A 73 21.22 -9.65 24.11
CA LEU A 73 22.10 -8.84 23.28
C LEU A 73 22.32 -7.44 23.86
N VAL A 74 21.63 -7.09 24.95
CA VAL A 74 21.85 -5.86 25.71
C VAL A 74 22.54 -6.24 27.01
N THR A 75 23.85 -6.06 27.05
CA THR A 75 24.68 -6.42 28.20
C THR A 75 25.42 -5.20 28.73
N ALA A 76 25.64 -5.17 30.05
CA ALA A 76 26.49 -4.20 30.69
C ALA A 76 27.50 -4.90 31.60
N ASN A 77 28.75 -4.44 31.56
CA ASN A 77 29.80 -4.86 32.47
C ASN A 77 29.87 -3.88 33.63
N ASP A 78 29.92 -4.41 34.85
CA ASP A 78 29.99 -3.61 36.06
C ASP A 78 30.96 -4.23 37.08
N ASP A 79 31.36 -3.44 38.07
CA ASP A 79 32.11 -3.94 39.21
C ASP A 79 31.20 -4.69 40.22
N GLN A 80 31.74 -5.09 41.38
CA GLN A 80 30.98 -5.85 42.38
C GLN A 80 30.42 -4.98 43.52
N PHE A 81 30.51 -3.65 43.39
CA PHE A 81 30.22 -2.70 44.46
C PHE A 81 28.88 -1.97 44.26
N GLY A 82 28.26 -2.12 43.09
CA GLY A 82 26.92 -1.66 42.75
C GLY A 82 25.82 -2.72 42.90
N ASP A 83 24.57 -2.34 42.64
CA ASP A 83 23.47 -3.30 42.45
C ASP A 83 23.52 -3.88 41.03
N THR A 84 22.76 -4.95 40.77
CA THR A 84 22.63 -5.49 39.41
C THR A 84 22.19 -4.40 38.43
N PRO A 85 22.90 -4.20 37.30
CA PRO A 85 22.56 -3.15 36.35
C PRO A 85 21.13 -3.27 35.83
N THR A 86 20.41 -2.15 35.82
CA THR A 86 19.12 -1.99 35.12
C THR A 86 19.28 -1.07 33.92
N PHE A 87 18.47 -1.30 32.88
CA PHE A 87 18.59 -0.62 31.61
C PHE A 87 17.52 0.45 31.42
N THR A 88 17.86 1.52 30.72
CA THR A 88 16.92 2.59 30.34
C THR A 88 17.22 3.07 28.93
N LEU A 89 16.16 3.37 28.17
CA LEU A 89 16.23 3.91 26.83
C LEU A 89 16.15 5.44 26.93
N ASN A 90 17.29 6.12 26.82
CA ASN A 90 17.41 7.55 27.06
C ASN A 90 17.15 8.34 25.78
N THR A 91 17.77 7.92 24.68
CA THR A 91 17.44 8.40 23.34
C THR A 91 16.41 7.45 22.74
N SER A 92 15.15 7.90 22.67
CA SER A 92 14.06 7.21 22.01
C SER A 92 13.11 8.23 21.38
N PRO A 93 12.70 8.05 20.11
CA PRO A 93 11.70 8.90 19.49
C PRO A 93 10.33 8.72 20.15
N THR A 94 9.50 9.76 20.05
CA THR A 94 8.10 9.74 20.45
C THR A 94 7.21 10.09 19.27
N ASP A 95 5.94 9.71 19.33
CA ASP A 95 4.93 10.15 18.39
C ASP A 95 4.58 11.65 18.56
N GLY A 96 3.59 12.14 17.81
CA GLY A 96 3.09 13.50 17.91
C GLY A 96 2.40 13.85 19.25
N ASN A 97 2.04 12.85 20.06
CA ASN A 97 1.43 13.00 21.39
C ASN A 97 2.46 12.91 22.52
N GLY A 98 3.69 12.51 22.23
CA GLY A 98 4.76 12.31 23.21
C GLY A 98 4.84 10.88 23.76
N ASP A 99 4.11 9.93 23.18
CA ASP A 99 4.20 8.52 23.52
C ASP A 99 5.44 7.89 22.87
N ALA A 100 6.21 7.13 23.65
CA ALA A 100 7.46 6.52 23.17
C ALA A 100 7.19 5.47 22.09
N LEU A 101 7.95 5.48 21.00
CA LEU A 101 7.81 4.50 19.91
C LEU A 101 8.43 3.14 20.29
N PHE A 102 9.43 3.14 21.18
CA PHE A 102 10.16 1.96 21.63
C PHE A 102 10.17 1.89 23.16
N ALA A 103 10.12 0.66 23.69
CA ALA A 103 10.22 0.37 25.11
C ALA A 103 11.40 -0.56 25.39
N ILE A 104 11.97 -0.47 26.59
CA ILE A 104 13.00 -1.39 27.08
C ILE A 104 12.51 -2.03 28.38
N ASP A 105 12.71 -3.34 28.52
CA ASP A 105 12.55 -4.01 29.82
C ASP A 105 13.76 -3.69 30.71
N GLU A 106 13.51 -3.03 31.84
CA GLU A 106 14.57 -2.50 32.73
C GLU A 106 15.50 -3.59 33.30
N ASN A 107 15.06 -4.85 33.37
CA ASN A 107 15.82 -5.92 34.01
C ASN A 107 16.58 -6.78 33.01
N THR A 108 16.05 -6.91 31.79
CA THR A 108 16.60 -7.78 30.74
C THR A 108 17.24 -7.01 29.61
N GLY A 109 16.95 -5.71 29.47
CA GLY A 109 17.38 -4.89 28.35
C GLY A 109 16.66 -5.18 27.03
N GLU A 110 15.62 -6.03 27.01
CA GLU A 110 14.88 -6.34 25.78
C GLU A 110 14.17 -5.09 25.25
N ILE A 111 14.42 -4.74 23.98
CA ILE A 111 13.83 -3.57 23.32
C ILE A 111 12.69 -4.03 22.40
N THR A 112 11.50 -3.46 22.61
CA THR A 112 10.27 -3.80 21.88
C THR A 112 9.59 -2.58 21.26
N LEU A 113 8.81 -2.83 20.20
CA LEU A 113 8.00 -1.81 19.55
C LEU A 113 6.75 -1.55 20.39
N THR A 114 6.44 -0.28 20.67
CA THR A 114 5.20 0.05 21.39
C THR A 114 4.01 0.13 20.44
N GLN A 115 2.80 0.32 20.97
CA GLN A 115 1.64 0.63 20.15
C GLN A 115 1.80 1.95 19.40
N ALA A 116 2.31 2.99 20.07
CA ALA A 116 2.58 4.27 19.42
C ALA A 116 3.60 4.12 18.28
N GLY A 117 4.62 3.26 18.46
CA GLY A 117 5.56 2.87 17.41
C GLY A 117 4.86 2.27 16.20
N ALA A 118 4.08 1.21 16.41
CA ALA A 118 3.35 0.51 15.35
C ALA A 118 2.35 1.42 14.60
N ASP A 119 1.79 2.44 15.26
CA ASP A 119 0.83 3.37 14.66
C ASP A 119 1.50 4.57 13.95
N THR A 120 2.79 4.82 14.22
CA THR A 120 3.50 6.03 13.75
C THR A 120 4.58 5.74 12.71
N ILE A 121 5.25 4.59 12.79
CA ILE A 121 6.33 4.23 11.87
C ILE A 121 5.71 3.92 10.50
N ASP A 122 6.13 4.70 9.52
CA ASP A 122 5.67 4.69 8.13
C ASP A 122 6.88 5.20 7.33
N PHE A 123 7.38 4.40 6.40
CA PHE A 123 8.56 4.66 5.59
C PHE A 123 8.30 5.82 4.63
N GLU A 124 7.09 5.89 4.05
CA GLU A 124 6.61 6.94 3.14
C GLU A 124 6.47 8.29 3.85
N SER A 125 6.42 8.31 5.19
CA SER A 125 6.50 9.56 5.98
C SER A 125 7.85 10.30 5.84
N GLY A 126 8.87 9.62 5.30
CA GLY A 126 10.22 10.13 5.08
C GLY A 126 11.20 9.84 6.22
N VAL A 127 10.75 9.22 7.32
CA VAL A 127 11.63 8.76 8.42
C VAL A 127 12.00 7.30 8.22
N THR A 128 13.16 7.06 7.63
CA THR A 128 13.61 5.70 7.27
C THR A 128 14.59 5.07 8.27
N SER A 129 14.87 5.76 9.38
CA SER A 129 15.69 5.22 10.47
C SER A 129 15.48 5.98 11.78
N TYR A 130 15.71 5.28 12.89
CA TYR A 130 15.71 5.83 14.24
C TYR A 130 17.04 5.52 14.94
N ASN A 131 17.57 6.50 15.67
CA ASN A 131 18.71 6.28 16.56
C ASN A 131 18.18 6.06 17.98
N LEU A 132 18.60 4.96 18.60
CA LEU A 132 18.24 4.60 19.97
C LEU A 132 19.49 4.65 20.86
N GLY A 133 19.30 4.98 22.14
CA GLY A 133 20.40 5.10 23.11
C GLY A 133 20.05 4.45 24.44
N VAL A 134 20.91 3.54 24.88
CA VAL A 134 20.73 2.75 26.10
C VAL A 134 21.75 3.17 27.15
N THR A 135 21.28 3.32 28.39
CA THR A 135 22.15 3.41 29.57
C THR A 135 21.87 2.28 30.53
N ALA A 136 22.87 1.93 31.33
CA ALA A 136 22.75 1.03 32.46
C ALA A 136 23.03 1.76 33.78
N SER A 137 22.32 1.40 34.84
CA SER A 137 22.46 1.96 36.18
C SER A 137 22.55 0.84 37.21
N ASP A 138 23.55 0.91 38.09
CA ASP A 138 23.74 0.00 39.23
C ASP A 138 23.11 0.56 40.53
N GLY A 139 22.29 1.60 40.42
CA GLY A 139 21.65 2.28 41.55
C GLY A 139 22.48 3.40 42.19
N PHE A 140 23.77 3.51 41.85
CA PHE A 140 24.70 4.52 42.39
C PHE A 140 25.30 5.42 41.30
N LYS A 141 25.65 4.83 40.16
CA LYS A 141 26.21 5.48 38.98
C LYS A 141 25.44 5.03 37.72
N THR A 142 25.55 5.83 36.67
CA THR A 142 24.93 5.56 35.36
C THR A 142 26.01 5.53 34.30
N SER A 143 25.92 4.58 33.38
CA SER A 143 26.84 4.42 32.26
C SER A 143 26.86 5.63 31.34
N THR A 144 27.89 5.71 30.50
CA THR A 144 27.75 6.46 29.23
C THR A 144 26.66 5.81 28.37
N GLU A 145 26.01 6.61 27.54
CA GLU A 145 24.98 6.12 26.62
C GLU A 145 25.63 5.40 25.43
N GLU A 146 25.18 4.17 25.16
CA GLU A 146 25.52 3.41 23.96
C GLU A 146 24.40 3.56 22.93
N THR A 147 24.74 3.97 21.71
CA THR A 147 23.76 4.27 20.66
C THR A 147 23.84 3.31 19.49
N PHE A 148 22.69 2.93 18.94
CA PHE A 148 22.58 2.09 17.75
C PHE A 148 21.42 2.54 16.86
N THR A 149 21.46 2.13 15.59
CA THR A 149 20.47 2.50 14.59
C THR A 149 19.47 1.38 14.34
N VAL A 150 18.20 1.74 14.24
CA VAL A 150 17.11 0.90 13.70
C VAL A 150 16.74 1.45 12.32
N SER A 151 17.06 0.71 11.27
CA SER A 151 16.67 1.09 9.90
C SER A 151 15.27 0.55 9.59
N ILE A 152 14.42 1.38 9.00
CA ILE A 152 13.07 0.97 8.60
C ILE A 152 13.15 0.32 7.22
N ILE A 153 12.51 -0.84 7.06
CA ILE A 153 12.35 -1.54 5.80
C ILE A 153 10.97 -1.17 5.25
N ASN A 154 10.94 -0.67 4.02
CA ASN A 154 9.69 -0.48 3.28
C ASN A 154 9.04 -1.84 2.97
N GLU A 155 7.75 -1.93 3.20
CA GLU A 155 6.89 -3.01 2.72
C GLU A 155 5.83 -2.45 1.80
N ASN A 156 5.62 -3.08 0.64
CA ASN A 156 4.72 -2.53 -0.37
C ASN A 156 3.25 -2.59 0.08
N GLU A 157 2.60 -1.43 0.23
CA GLU A 157 1.27 -1.27 0.81
C GLU A 157 0.27 -0.58 -0.14
N ALA A 158 0.40 -0.88 -1.44
CA ALA A 158 -0.44 -0.35 -2.51
C ALA A 158 -1.96 -0.49 -2.25
N ILE A 159 -2.73 0.55 -2.58
CA ILE A 159 -4.18 0.63 -2.41
C ILE A 159 -4.83 0.80 -3.79
N ILE A 160 -5.75 -0.10 -4.14
CA ILE A 160 -6.49 0.00 -5.40
C ILE A 160 -7.82 0.73 -5.19
N LYS A 161 -8.12 1.66 -6.11
CA LYS A 161 -9.47 2.18 -6.37
C LYS A 161 -9.80 2.08 -7.85
N VAL A 162 -11.06 1.77 -8.16
CA VAL A 162 -11.54 1.64 -9.53
C VAL A 162 -12.69 2.59 -9.75
N PHE A 163 -12.59 3.45 -10.77
CA PHE A 163 -13.61 4.42 -11.14
C PHE A 163 -14.28 4.05 -12.46
N LEU A 164 -15.56 4.33 -12.53
CA LEU A 164 -16.46 4.05 -13.65
C LEU A 164 -16.53 5.25 -14.61
N PRO A 165 -17.09 5.08 -15.83
CA PRO A 165 -17.16 6.17 -16.81
C PRO A 165 -17.91 7.42 -16.35
N ASN A 166 -18.81 7.28 -15.38
CA ASN A 166 -19.57 8.38 -14.78
C ASN A 166 -18.81 9.12 -13.65
N GLY A 167 -17.64 8.61 -13.25
CA GLY A 167 -16.80 9.15 -12.17
C GLY A 167 -17.10 8.58 -10.79
N ASP A 168 -18.08 7.69 -10.65
CA ASP A 168 -18.34 6.98 -9.40
C ASP A 168 -17.29 5.88 -9.19
N GLU A 169 -17.03 5.54 -7.93
CA GLU A 169 -16.18 4.38 -7.57
C GLU A 169 -16.98 3.09 -7.77
N ALA A 170 -16.33 2.06 -8.34
CA ALA A 170 -16.92 0.74 -8.51
C ALA A 170 -17.19 0.10 -7.15
N THR A 171 -18.34 -0.57 -7.02
CA THR A 171 -18.80 -1.17 -5.76
C THR A 171 -19.05 -2.67 -5.87
N GLY A 172 -18.86 -3.26 -7.06
CA GLY A 172 -19.23 -4.64 -7.36
C GLY A 172 -20.74 -4.82 -7.62
N ILE A 173 -21.49 -3.72 -7.75
CA ILE A 173 -22.95 -3.71 -7.93
C ILE A 173 -23.33 -2.62 -8.92
N ASP A 174 -24.06 -2.99 -9.98
CA ASP A 174 -24.55 -2.08 -11.02
C ASP A 174 -23.46 -1.16 -11.60
N ASP A 175 -22.22 -1.67 -11.72
CA ASP A 175 -21.04 -0.88 -12.06
C ASP A 175 -21.04 -0.48 -13.55
N ILE A 176 -20.86 -1.45 -14.45
CA ILE A 176 -20.81 -1.19 -15.90
C ILE A 176 -21.96 -1.89 -16.61
N ALA A 177 -22.90 -1.08 -17.11
CA ALA A 177 -23.87 -1.51 -18.10
C ALA A 177 -23.41 -1.12 -19.52
N PHE A 178 -23.18 -2.11 -20.38
CA PHE A 178 -22.93 -1.90 -21.80
C PHE A 178 -24.19 -1.40 -22.51
N SER A 179 -24.01 -0.45 -23.42
CA SER A 179 -25.11 0.32 -24.01
C SER A 179 -24.75 0.83 -25.40
N THR A 180 -25.75 1.15 -26.20
CA THR A 180 -25.53 1.97 -27.41
C THR A 180 -25.78 3.44 -27.10
N GLU A 181 -24.74 4.26 -27.23
CA GLU A 181 -24.78 5.71 -27.03
C GLU A 181 -25.50 6.44 -28.19
N LEU A 182 -26.81 6.19 -28.34
CA LEU A 182 -27.64 6.78 -29.38
C LEU A 182 -27.66 8.31 -29.36
N SER A 183 -27.54 8.90 -28.16
CA SER A 183 -27.50 10.35 -27.94
C SER A 183 -26.39 11.04 -28.74
N ARG A 184 -25.33 10.32 -29.09
CA ARG A 184 -24.20 10.84 -29.88
C ARG A 184 -24.48 10.96 -31.37
N PHE A 185 -25.44 10.18 -31.87
CA PHE A 185 -25.67 10.05 -33.31
C PHE A 185 -27.05 10.55 -33.75
N ARG A 186 -28.00 10.62 -32.83
CA ARG A 186 -29.41 10.87 -33.15
C ARG A 186 -30.00 11.94 -32.26
N THR A 187 -30.85 12.76 -32.86
CA THR A 187 -31.70 13.72 -32.17
C THR A 187 -33.18 13.37 -32.37
N ASP A 188 -34.02 13.84 -31.46
CA ASP A 188 -35.47 13.83 -31.61
C ASP A 188 -35.94 14.88 -32.63
N GLY A 189 -37.25 15.03 -32.78
CA GLY A 189 -37.85 16.02 -33.70
C GLY A 189 -37.63 17.48 -33.29
N ASN A 190 -37.16 17.73 -32.07
CA ASN A 190 -36.86 19.05 -31.52
C ASN A 190 -35.36 19.39 -31.62
N GLY A 191 -34.52 18.40 -31.95
CA GLY A 191 -33.07 18.55 -32.01
C GLY A 191 -32.34 18.15 -30.73
N ASP A 192 -33.04 17.60 -29.74
CA ASP A 192 -32.45 17.11 -28.50
C ASP A 192 -31.89 15.69 -28.70
N PRO A 193 -30.74 15.34 -28.11
CA PRO A 193 -30.21 13.97 -28.18
C PRO A 193 -31.24 12.94 -27.70
N ILE A 194 -31.38 11.82 -28.43
CA ILE A 194 -32.25 10.73 -27.96
C ILE A 194 -31.56 9.97 -26.83
N ALA A 195 -32.35 9.33 -25.97
CA ALA A 195 -31.81 8.50 -24.89
C ALA A 195 -30.97 7.33 -25.44
N ASP A 196 -29.89 7.01 -24.73
CA ASP A 196 -29.07 5.84 -25.00
C ASP A 196 -29.87 4.55 -24.75
N SER A 197 -29.53 3.48 -25.48
CA SER A 197 -30.21 2.20 -25.33
C SER A 197 -29.39 1.23 -24.49
N GLU A 198 -30.09 0.44 -23.67
CA GLU A 198 -29.51 -0.69 -22.94
C GLU A 198 -29.10 -1.85 -23.86
N PHE A 199 -29.48 -1.82 -25.14
CA PHE A 199 -29.15 -2.87 -26.09
C PHE A 199 -27.91 -2.53 -26.91
N VAL A 200 -27.11 -3.56 -27.19
CA VAL A 200 -25.98 -3.55 -28.12
C VAL A 200 -26.30 -4.50 -29.29
N ARG A 201 -25.77 -4.24 -30.48
CA ARG A 201 -25.97 -5.10 -31.66
C ARG A 201 -24.67 -5.80 -32.03
N PRO A 202 -24.68 -7.04 -32.55
CA PRO A 202 -23.47 -7.73 -32.99
C PRO A 202 -22.60 -6.93 -33.98
N ASN A 203 -23.20 -6.20 -34.92
CA ASN A 203 -22.47 -5.38 -35.91
C ASN A 203 -22.16 -3.96 -35.42
N PHE A 204 -22.49 -3.62 -34.17
CA PHE A 204 -22.20 -2.34 -33.56
C PHE A 204 -21.92 -2.53 -32.07
N ALA A 205 -20.72 -3.01 -31.78
CA ALA A 205 -20.22 -3.24 -30.43
C ALA A 205 -20.15 -1.94 -29.60
N ASP A 206 -20.37 -2.06 -28.29
CA ASP A 206 -20.05 -0.97 -27.36
C ASP A 206 -18.56 -0.99 -27.07
N THR A 207 -17.87 0.11 -27.39
CA THR A 207 -16.43 0.30 -27.16
C THR A 207 -16.15 1.56 -26.35
N PHE A 208 -17.16 2.10 -25.65
CA PHE A 208 -17.05 3.38 -24.94
C PHE A 208 -16.92 3.21 -23.42
N LYS A 209 -17.16 2.00 -22.91
CA LYS A 209 -16.96 1.68 -21.50
C LYS A 209 -15.48 1.56 -21.17
N PHE A 210 -15.12 1.96 -19.97
CA PHE A 210 -13.78 1.87 -19.45
C PHE A 210 -13.82 1.80 -17.93
N ILE A 211 -12.72 1.37 -17.33
CA ILE A 211 -12.41 1.59 -15.92
C ILE A 211 -11.15 2.44 -15.81
N ASP A 212 -11.12 3.30 -14.81
CA ASP A 212 -9.94 4.05 -14.40
C ASP A 212 -9.43 3.46 -13.08
N ILE A 213 -8.25 2.84 -13.09
CA ILE A 213 -7.65 2.26 -11.88
C ILE A 213 -6.65 3.25 -11.32
N LEU A 214 -6.89 3.67 -10.08
CA LEU A 214 -6.05 4.54 -9.28
C LEU A 214 -5.27 3.70 -8.25
N ASN A 215 -3.96 3.93 -8.18
CA ASN A 215 -3.20 3.62 -6.98
C ASN A 215 -3.39 4.78 -5.98
N ASP A 216 -4.21 4.57 -4.96
CA ASP A 216 -4.59 5.60 -3.98
C ASP A 216 -3.61 5.67 -2.79
N THR A 217 -2.47 5.01 -2.88
CA THR A 217 -1.42 5.08 -1.86
C THR A 217 -0.73 6.43 -1.88
N MET A 218 -0.31 6.87 -0.69
CA MET A 218 0.49 8.07 -0.49
C MET A 218 1.99 7.73 -0.56
N GLY A 219 2.84 8.72 -0.83
CA GLY A 219 4.28 8.50 -0.96
C GLY A 219 4.70 8.16 -2.40
N ASP A 220 5.90 7.60 -2.57
CA ASP A 220 6.53 7.38 -3.88
C ASP A 220 6.97 5.93 -4.13
N GLU A 221 6.91 5.04 -3.13
CA GLU A 221 7.52 3.70 -3.19
C GLU A 221 6.51 2.56 -3.40
N ASP A 222 5.24 2.74 -3.02
CA ASP A 222 4.21 1.69 -3.09
C ASP A 222 3.59 1.51 -4.48
N ILE A 223 4.15 0.59 -5.26
CA ILE A 223 3.71 0.34 -6.62
C ILE A 223 2.55 -0.67 -6.63
N LEU A 224 1.40 -0.23 -7.14
CA LEU A 224 0.29 -1.12 -7.46
C LEU A 224 0.63 -1.93 -8.72
N GLN A 225 0.77 -3.23 -8.56
CA GLN A 225 1.00 -4.20 -9.63
C GLN A 225 -0.30 -4.97 -9.88
N ILE A 226 -0.88 -4.76 -11.06
CA ILE A 226 -1.97 -5.60 -11.58
C ILE A 226 -1.32 -6.76 -12.34
N THR A 227 -1.59 -7.97 -11.91
CA THR A 227 -1.05 -9.20 -12.49
C THR A 227 -1.98 -9.82 -13.54
N ASP A 228 -3.29 -9.58 -13.43
CA ASP A 228 -4.26 -10.11 -14.39
C ASP A 228 -5.56 -9.30 -14.43
N PHE A 229 -6.20 -9.35 -15.59
CA PHE A 229 -7.57 -8.90 -15.81
C PHE A 229 -8.39 -10.10 -16.31
N SER A 230 -9.18 -10.70 -15.43
CA SER A 230 -9.97 -11.89 -15.73
C SER A 230 -11.42 -11.52 -16.01
N ILE A 231 -11.85 -11.66 -17.27
CA ILE A 231 -13.28 -11.62 -17.62
C ILE A 231 -13.90 -12.98 -17.30
N LEU A 232 -15.07 -12.97 -16.65
CA LEU A 232 -15.80 -14.19 -16.32
C LEU A 232 -16.07 -15.02 -17.59
N GLU A 233 -15.67 -16.29 -17.60
CA GLU A 233 -15.69 -17.15 -18.80
C GLU A 233 -17.07 -17.29 -19.46
N SER A 234 -18.16 -17.11 -18.72
CA SER A 234 -19.53 -17.14 -19.26
C SER A 234 -19.89 -15.89 -20.07
N LEU A 235 -19.17 -14.79 -19.90
CA LEU A 235 -19.41 -13.53 -20.60
C LEU A 235 -18.79 -13.57 -22.00
N THR A 236 -19.59 -13.99 -22.97
CA THR A 236 -19.15 -14.03 -24.36
C THR A 236 -19.16 -12.64 -25.00
N GLY A 237 -18.16 -12.34 -25.83
CA GLY A 237 -18.10 -11.07 -26.55
C GLY A 237 -17.66 -9.87 -25.70
N VAL A 238 -17.37 -10.08 -24.41
CA VAL A 238 -16.77 -9.06 -23.53
C VAL A 238 -15.25 -9.18 -23.58
N SER A 239 -14.56 -8.06 -23.70
CA SER A 239 -13.10 -8.00 -23.64
C SER A 239 -12.62 -6.70 -23.02
N ILE A 240 -11.40 -6.71 -22.49
CA ILE A 240 -10.70 -5.54 -21.96
C ILE A 240 -9.42 -5.30 -22.75
N ASP A 241 -9.14 -4.03 -23.07
CA ASP A 241 -7.89 -3.59 -23.70
C ASP A 241 -6.83 -3.40 -22.62
N ALA A 242 -6.22 -4.50 -22.21
CA ALA A 242 -5.12 -4.56 -21.25
C ALA A 242 -3.83 -5.03 -21.95
N PRO A 243 -2.64 -4.51 -21.55
CA PRO A 243 -1.37 -4.96 -22.11
C PRO A 243 -1.06 -6.41 -21.75
N GLU A 244 -0.18 -7.05 -22.53
CA GLU A 244 0.36 -8.35 -22.16
C GLU A 244 1.32 -8.23 -20.97
N GLY A 245 1.00 -8.93 -19.87
CA GLY A 245 1.80 -8.97 -18.65
C GLY A 245 1.36 -7.96 -17.59
N ASP A 246 2.19 -7.81 -16.56
CA ASP A 246 1.83 -7.00 -15.40
C ASP A 246 1.75 -5.50 -15.73
N VAL A 247 0.79 -4.81 -15.11
CA VAL A 247 0.68 -3.35 -15.13
C VAL A 247 1.18 -2.80 -13.81
N LEU A 248 2.17 -1.92 -13.88
CA LEU A 248 2.63 -1.13 -12.73
C LEU A 248 1.98 0.24 -12.74
N ILE A 249 1.38 0.66 -11.62
CA ILE A 249 0.74 1.97 -11.42
C ILE A 249 1.43 2.62 -10.22
N ASN A 250 2.12 3.74 -10.43
CA ASN A 250 2.83 4.43 -9.35
C ASN A 250 1.82 5.06 -8.36
N PRO A 251 2.23 5.36 -7.12
CA PRO A 251 1.39 6.11 -6.18
C PRO A 251 0.76 7.37 -6.80
N GLY A 252 -0.56 7.53 -6.61
CA GLY A 252 -1.34 8.64 -7.17
C GLY A 252 -1.56 8.60 -8.69
N GLU A 253 -1.03 7.62 -9.42
CA GLU A 253 -1.25 7.46 -10.85
C GLU A 253 -2.60 6.78 -11.13
N THR A 254 -3.27 7.23 -12.19
CA THR A 254 -4.46 6.57 -12.72
C THR A 254 -4.20 6.03 -14.12
N LYS A 255 -4.59 4.78 -14.38
CA LYS A 255 -4.55 4.17 -15.71
C LYS A 255 -5.94 3.74 -16.17
N ARG A 256 -6.24 4.05 -17.42
CA ARG A 256 -7.50 3.70 -18.08
C ARG A 256 -7.39 2.40 -18.86
N PHE A 257 -8.41 1.55 -18.74
CA PHE A 257 -8.58 0.33 -19.53
C PHE A 257 -9.97 0.32 -20.17
N PHE A 258 -10.01 0.20 -21.49
CA PHE A 258 -11.28 0.19 -22.22
C PHE A 258 -11.88 -1.21 -22.23
N LEU A 259 -13.20 -1.28 -22.03
CA LEU A 259 -13.96 -2.51 -22.20
C LEU A 259 -14.72 -2.45 -23.53
N THR A 260 -14.88 -3.62 -24.14
CA THR A 260 -15.71 -3.81 -25.33
C THR A 260 -16.73 -4.90 -25.07
N TYR A 261 -17.98 -4.68 -25.49
CA TYR A 261 -18.97 -5.73 -25.65
C TYR A 261 -19.41 -5.83 -27.10
N ALA A 262 -18.99 -6.91 -27.75
CA ALA A 262 -19.34 -7.32 -29.11
C ALA A 262 -20.16 -8.63 -29.05
N PRO A 263 -21.50 -8.56 -28.92
CA PRO A 263 -22.34 -9.75 -28.81
C PRO A 263 -22.15 -10.68 -30.01
N ASN A 264 -22.14 -12.01 -29.79
CA ASN A 264 -22.02 -12.96 -30.90
C ASN A 264 -23.36 -13.18 -31.62
N GLN A 265 -24.46 -13.02 -30.90
CA GLN A 265 -25.83 -13.13 -31.40
C GLN A 265 -26.78 -12.19 -30.65
N ALA A 266 -27.96 -12.00 -31.21
CA ALA A 266 -29.04 -11.29 -30.54
C ALA A 266 -29.60 -12.10 -29.35
N GLY A 267 -30.08 -11.39 -28.32
CA GLY A 267 -30.73 -11.98 -27.15
C GLY A 267 -29.78 -12.47 -26.06
N GLU A 268 -28.47 -12.27 -26.20
CA GLU A 268 -27.52 -12.38 -25.09
C GLU A 268 -27.85 -11.34 -24.01
N SER A 269 -27.89 -11.78 -22.76
CA SER A 269 -28.13 -10.94 -21.58
C SER A 269 -27.32 -11.48 -20.42
N PHE A 270 -26.66 -10.59 -19.68
CA PHE A 270 -25.92 -10.92 -18.48
C PHE A 270 -25.94 -9.75 -17.49
N ASP A 271 -25.76 -10.07 -16.22
CA ASP A 271 -25.61 -9.17 -15.09
C ASP A 271 -24.87 -9.94 -14.00
N GLU A 272 -23.55 -9.80 -13.99
CA GLU A 272 -22.65 -10.63 -13.18
C GLU A 272 -21.82 -9.73 -12.26
N GLY A 273 -21.96 -9.91 -10.95
CA GLY A 273 -21.24 -9.13 -9.92
C GLY A 273 -19.71 -9.23 -10.05
N ASN A 274 -19.22 -10.33 -10.60
CA ASN A 274 -17.80 -10.61 -10.85
C ASN A 274 -17.50 -10.71 -12.35
N GLY A 275 -18.15 -9.87 -13.17
CA GLY A 275 -17.97 -9.90 -14.62
C GLY A 275 -16.53 -9.62 -15.07
N LEU A 276 -15.82 -8.74 -14.34
CA LEU A 276 -14.37 -8.54 -14.43
C LEU A 276 -13.76 -8.66 -13.04
N THR A 277 -12.68 -9.44 -12.91
CA THR A 277 -11.84 -9.51 -11.71
C THR A 277 -10.46 -8.96 -12.02
N ILE A 278 -10.00 -8.01 -11.22
CA ILE A 278 -8.68 -7.39 -11.31
C ILE A 278 -7.81 -7.99 -10.20
N ILE A 279 -6.75 -8.72 -10.58
CA ILE A 279 -5.87 -9.39 -9.63
C ILE A 279 -4.62 -8.53 -9.43
N SER A 280 -4.35 -8.11 -8.20
CA SER A 280 -3.25 -7.19 -7.88
C SER A 280 -2.54 -7.50 -6.56
N ASN A 281 -1.46 -6.77 -6.28
CA ASN A 281 -0.78 -6.76 -4.97
C ASN A 281 -1.41 -5.77 -3.97
N ALA A 282 -2.59 -5.22 -4.25
CA ALA A 282 -3.22 -4.26 -3.36
C ALA A 282 -3.55 -4.87 -1.99
N THR A 283 -3.29 -4.13 -0.92
CA THR A 283 -3.50 -4.60 0.46
C THR A 283 -4.97 -4.55 0.88
N ASN A 284 -5.74 -3.60 0.34
CA ASN A 284 -7.17 -3.43 0.64
C ASN A 284 -8.05 -4.45 -0.08
N ASP A 285 -7.77 -4.74 -1.35
CA ASP A 285 -8.51 -5.71 -2.15
C ASP A 285 -7.64 -6.29 -3.29
N PRO A 286 -6.96 -7.43 -3.06
CA PRO A 286 -6.09 -8.04 -4.07
C PRO A 286 -6.87 -8.68 -5.23
N SER A 287 -8.20 -8.81 -5.13
CA SER A 287 -9.06 -9.46 -6.12
C SER A 287 -10.33 -8.63 -6.33
N PHE A 288 -10.15 -7.41 -6.83
CA PHE A 288 -11.23 -6.44 -7.00
C PHE A 288 -12.21 -6.87 -8.11
N GLU A 289 -13.49 -7.01 -7.76
CA GLU A 289 -14.55 -7.41 -8.69
C GLU A 289 -15.33 -6.19 -9.21
N VAL A 290 -15.62 -6.17 -10.51
CA VAL A 290 -16.46 -5.16 -11.18
C VAL A 290 -17.67 -5.86 -11.78
N ASN A 291 -18.87 -5.37 -11.43
CA ASN A 291 -20.11 -5.87 -12.01
C ASN A 291 -20.19 -5.46 -13.49
N LEU A 292 -20.43 -6.44 -14.37
CA LEU A 292 -20.69 -6.19 -15.77
C LEU A 292 -22.10 -6.65 -16.12
N ALA A 293 -22.84 -5.77 -16.78
CA ALA A 293 -24.17 -6.05 -17.31
C ALA A 293 -24.27 -5.66 -18.78
N GLY A 294 -25.04 -6.41 -19.56
CA GLY A 294 -25.22 -6.13 -20.97
C GLY A 294 -26.39 -6.90 -21.56
N LYS A 295 -27.05 -6.27 -22.55
CA LYS A 295 -28.13 -6.88 -23.32
C LYS A 295 -27.84 -6.70 -24.80
N SER A 296 -28.22 -7.68 -25.61
CA SER A 296 -28.10 -7.59 -27.06
C SER A 296 -29.44 -7.69 -27.77
N THR A 297 -29.54 -7.02 -28.90
CA THR A 297 -30.69 -7.10 -29.81
C THR A 297 -30.23 -7.48 -31.22
N PHE A 298 -31.20 -7.68 -32.11
CA PHE A 298 -30.96 -8.00 -33.51
C PHE A 298 -30.24 -6.88 -34.23
N ASN A 299 -29.38 -7.22 -35.21
CA ASN A 299 -28.74 -6.21 -36.05
C ASN A 299 -29.78 -5.33 -36.75
N SER A 300 -30.97 -5.85 -37.06
CA SER A 300 -32.03 -5.07 -37.68
C SER A 300 -32.87 -4.22 -36.72
N ASP A 301 -32.75 -4.41 -35.40
CA ASP A 301 -33.39 -3.54 -34.40
C ASP A 301 -32.57 -2.26 -34.21
N ILE A 302 -32.63 -1.40 -35.22
CA ILE A 302 -31.96 -0.10 -35.19
C ILE A 302 -32.77 0.95 -34.44
N SER A 303 -34.03 0.69 -34.07
CA SER A 303 -34.69 1.47 -33.01
C SER A 303 -34.12 1.19 -31.63
N TYR A 304 -33.48 0.04 -31.44
CA TYR A 304 -32.98 -0.48 -30.17
C TYR A 304 -34.07 -0.56 -29.10
N ASP A 305 -35.28 -0.96 -29.50
CA ASP A 305 -36.44 -1.13 -28.62
C ASP A 305 -36.68 -2.60 -28.22
N GLY A 306 -35.79 -3.50 -28.65
CA GLY A 306 -35.85 -4.93 -28.42
C GLY A 306 -36.68 -5.69 -29.45
N GLN A 307 -37.24 -5.02 -30.46
CA GLN A 307 -38.13 -5.63 -31.46
C GLN A 307 -37.76 -5.21 -32.88
N VAL A 308 -37.67 -6.17 -33.80
CA VAL A 308 -37.50 -5.87 -35.23
C VAL A 308 -38.87 -5.68 -35.87
N ASN A 309 -39.26 -4.43 -36.15
CA ASN A 309 -40.57 -4.09 -36.66
C ASN A 309 -40.55 -2.87 -37.61
N LEU A 310 -41.71 -2.25 -37.85
CA LEU A 310 -41.81 -1.10 -38.77
C LEU A 310 -41.14 0.18 -38.23
N THR A 311 -40.86 0.25 -36.93
CA THR A 311 -40.13 1.34 -36.28
C THR A 311 -38.69 1.40 -36.77
N ASP A 312 -38.05 0.26 -36.99
CA ASP A 312 -36.71 0.17 -37.60
C ASP A 312 -36.71 0.71 -39.02
N LEU A 313 -37.72 0.31 -39.81
CA LEU A 313 -37.87 0.82 -41.17
C LEU A 313 -38.09 2.35 -41.16
N GLY A 314 -38.86 2.86 -40.21
CA GLY A 314 -39.01 4.30 -39.98
C GLY A 314 -37.68 5.00 -39.68
N THR A 315 -36.81 4.35 -38.90
CA THR A 315 -35.46 4.84 -38.59
C THR A 315 -34.58 4.88 -39.84
N LEU A 316 -34.57 3.84 -40.68
CA LEU A 316 -33.85 3.84 -41.96
C LEU A 316 -34.31 4.93 -42.94
N GLN A 317 -35.59 5.30 -42.87
CA GLN A 317 -36.22 6.29 -43.76
C GLN A 317 -36.00 7.75 -43.34
N LYS A 318 -35.24 8.00 -42.26
CA LYS A 318 -34.90 9.37 -41.84
C LYS A 318 -34.28 10.15 -43.01
N PRO A 319 -34.65 11.44 -43.19
CA PRO A 319 -34.19 12.23 -44.33
C PRO A 319 -32.67 12.21 -44.47
N ARG A 320 -32.20 11.86 -45.68
CA ARG A 320 -30.77 11.83 -46.05
C ARG A 320 -29.94 10.74 -45.36
N LEU A 321 -30.54 9.87 -44.55
CA LEU A 321 -29.80 8.75 -43.93
C LEU A 321 -29.56 7.63 -44.96
N PHE A 322 -30.60 7.24 -45.68
CA PHE A 322 -30.48 6.26 -46.76
C PHE A 322 -29.61 6.80 -47.91
N GLY A 323 -28.66 5.99 -48.36
CA GLY A 323 -27.61 6.35 -49.31
C GLY A 323 -26.37 7.01 -48.68
N SER A 324 -26.33 7.18 -47.35
CA SER A 324 -25.15 7.70 -46.65
C SER A 324 -24.07 6.62 -46.47
N ALA A 325 -22.84 7.06 -46.26
CA ALA A 325 -21.68 6.21 -46.03
C ALA A 325 -20.74 6.81 -44.99
N ASN A 326 -19.94 5.95 -44.36
CA ASN A 326 -18.96 6.34 -43.36
C ASN A 326 -18.06 7.50 -43.85
N GLY A 327 -17.87 8.49 -42.98
CA GLY A 327 -17.18 9.75 -43.27
C GLY A 327 -18.09 10.88 -43.79
N GLN A 328 -19.37 10.62 -44.06
CA GLN A 328 -20.34 11.67 -44.40
C GLN A 328 -21.05 12.19 -43.14
N SER A 329 -21.38 13.49 -43.10
CA SER A 329 -21.98 14.13 -41.93
C SER A 329 -23.39 13.63 -41.59
N ASN A 330 -24.05 12.97 -42.53
CA ASN A 330 -25.40 12.40 -42.42
C ASN A 330 -25.37 10.87 -42.21
N TYR A 331 -24.19 10.28 -42.02
CA TYR A 331 -24.04 8.88 -41.71
C TYR A 331 -24.25 8.63 -40.21
N ASP A 332 -25.15 7.71 -39.87
CA ASP A 332 -25.38 7.25 -38.51
C ASP A 332 -24.93 5.78 -38.41
N PRO A 333 -23.79 5.49 -37.76
CA PRO A 333 -23.30 4.12 -37.67
C PRO A 333 -24.24 3.20 -36.86
N THR A 334 -25.10 3.76 -36.01
CA THR A 334 -26.11 2.97 -35.26
C THR A 334 -27.28 2.53 -36.13
N ALA A 335 -27.36 3.00 -37.38
CA ALA A 335 -28.37 2.59 -38.36
C ALA A 335 -27.78 1.72 -39.48
N ASP A 336 -26.48 1.47 -39.48
CA ASP A 336 -25.85 0.48 -40.35
C ASP A 336 -26.17 -0.92 -39.81
N ILE A 337 -27.01 -1.67 -40.54
CA ILE A 337 -27.45 -3.02 -40.15
C ILE A 337 -26.38 -4.04 -40.54
N THR A 338 -25.73 -3.84 -41.69
CA THR A 338 -24.77 -4.81 -42.24
C THR A 338 -23.35 -4.60 -41.73
N GLY A 339 -23.05 -3.43 -41.18
CA GLY A 339 -21.72 -3.04 -40.71
C GLY A 339 -20.74 -2.78 -41.85
N ASP A 340 -21.23 -2.59 -43.09
CA ASP A 340 -20.39 -2.42 -44.27
C ASP A 340 -19.94 -0.95 -44.49
N GLY A 341 -20.36 -0.05 -43.61
CA GLY A 341 -20.08 1.37 -43.66
C GLY A 341 -21.01 2.14 -44.60
N ARG A 342 -22.13 1.56 -45.07
CA ARG A 342 -23.07 2.19 -46.00
C ARG A 342 -24.51 1.84 -45.69
N ILE A 343 -25.35 2.86 -45.51
CA ILE A 343 -26.79 2.65 -45.36
C ILE A 343 -27.44 2.68 -46.74
N ASN A 344 -27.86 1.53 -47.24
CA ASN A 344 -28.37 1.32 -48.59
C ASN A 344 -29.42 0.18 -48.66
N LEU A 345 -29.60 -0.43 -49.85
CA LEU A 345 -30.58 -1.51 -50.04
C LEU A 345 -30.15 -2.83 -49.36
N ALA A 346 -28.86 -2.99 -49.04
CA ALA A 346 -28.33 -4.17 -48.37
C ALA A 346 -28.96 -4.37 -46.99
N GLU A 347 -29.29 -3.28 -46.29
CA GLU A 347 -29.93 -3.23 -44.97
C GLU A 347 -31.30 -3.92 -44.97
N LEU A 348 -32.01 -3.92 -46.11
CA LEU A 348 -33.35 -4.50 -46.20
C LEU A 348 -33.35 -6.03 -46.18
N ILE A 349 -32.22 -6.67 -46.50
CA ILE A 349 -32.10 -8.13 -46.49
C ILE A 349 -32.17 -8.69 -45.06
N PRO A 350 -31.28 -8.29 -44.12
CA PRO A 350 -31.37 -8.71 -42.73
C PRO A 350 -32.66 -8.21 -42.07
N LEU A 351 -33.10 -6.98 -42.37
CA LEU A 351 -34.35 -6.45 -41.81
C LEU A 351 -35.56 -7.32 -42.16
N ASN A 352 -35.67 -7.80 -43.41
CA ASN A 352 -36.74 -8.70 -43.80
C ASN A 352 -36.57 -10.11 -43.21
N ALA A 353 -35.34 -10.57 -42.98
CA ALA A 353 -35.07 -11.87 -42.39
C ALA A 353 -35.40 -11.91 -40.88
N GLU A 354 -35.19 -10.80 -40.19
CA GLU A 354 -35.38 -10.69 -38.74
C GLU A 354 -36.74 -10.07 -38.35
N PHE A 355 -37.56 -9.67 -39.33
CA PHE A 355 -38.83 -9.00 -39.09
C PHE A 355 -39.76 -9.81 -38.16
N SER A 356 -40.36 -9.12 -37.18
CA SER A 356 -41.19 -9.68 -36.09
C SER A 356 -40.44 -10.46 -35.00
N ASN A 357 -39.10 -10.47 -34.99
CA ASN A 357 -38.34 -11.00 -33.85
C ASN A 357 -38.33 -10.02 -32.67
N SER A 358 -38.18 -10.55 -31.45
CA SER A 358 -38.11 -9.80 -30.20
C SER A 358 -37.09 -10.43 -29.25
N VAL A 359 -36.39 -9.61 -28.46
CA VAL A 359 -35.55 -10.02 -27.32
C VAL A 359 -36.13 -9.62 -25.96
N ILE A 360 -37.28 -8.93 -25.96
CA ILE A 360 -38.06 -8.57 -24.77
C ILE A 360 -39.33 -9.40 -24.61
#